data_AF-A0A6P0SDW5-F1
#
_entry.id   AF-A0A6P0SDW5-F1
#
_cell.length_a   1.000
_cell.length_b   1.000
_cell.length_c   1.000
_cell.angle_alpha   90.00
_cell.angle_beta   90.00
_cell.angle_gamma   90.00
#
_symmetry.space_group_name_H-M   'P 1'
#
loop_
_entity.id
_entity.type
_entity.pdbx_description
1 polymer ?
#
loop_
_entity_poly.entity_id
_entity_poly.type
_entity_poly.pdbx_seq_one_letter_code
_entity_poly.pdbx_strand_id
1 'polypeptide(L)'
;MTYAPVKLTFEQYLEYDDGTDNRYELCDGELRLMPPESELNGWMVECLQDEFAQFVKRCLVRVIPYELQVLGKTQNPFPDLVVLREEHIELTKKRRTITINMPPS
;
A
#
# COMPACT_ATOMS: atom_id res chain seq x y z
N MET A 1 11.00 32.88 3.11
CA MET A 1 9.60 32.41 3.18
C MET A 1 9.64 30.89 3.20
N THR A 2 9.55 30.29 4.38
CA THR A 2 9.42 28.83 4.53
C THR A 2 7.93 28.51 4.55
N TYR A 3 7.41 27.98 3.44
CA TYR A 3 6.06 27.45 3.42
C TYR A 3 6.03 26.14 4.22
N ALA A 4 5.05 26.01 5.11
CA ALA A 4 4.78 24.70 5.71
C ALA A 4 4.38 23.73 4.59
N PRO A 5 4.84 22.47 4.63
CA PRO A 5 4.43 21.47 3.65
C PRO A 5 2.89 21.30 3.70
N VAL A 6 2.28 21.18 2.53
CA VAL A 6 0.84 20.89 2.41
C VAL A 6 0.61 19.51 3.01
N LYS A 7 -0.30 19.42 4.00
CA LYS A 7 -0.72 18.15 4.59
C LYS A 7 -1.95 17.63 3.88
N LEU A 8 -1.89 16.39 3.43
CA LEU A 8 -2.97 15.69 2.74
C LEU A 8 -3.74 14.79 3.70
N THR A 9 -5.05 14.69 3.51
CA THR A 9 -5.81 13.55 4.04
C THR A 9 -5.55 12.30 3.19
N PHE A 10 -5.96 11.12 3.66
CA PHE A 10 -5.82 9.89 2.87
C PHE A 10 -6.62 9.96 1.56
N GLU A 11 -7.80 10.58 1.57
CA GLU A 11 -8.63 10.77 0.39
C GLU A 11 -7.94 11.69 -0.63
N GLN A 12 -7.36 12.80 -0.17
CA GLN A 12 -6.59 13.71 -1.03
C GLN A 12 -5.33 13.03 -1.58
N TYR A 13 -4.70 12.18 -0.77
CA TYR A 13 -3.57 11.36 -1.20
C TYR A 13 -3.95 10.39 -2.33
N LEU A 14 -5.13 9.76 -2.26
CA LEU A 14 -5.59 8.85 -3.32
C LEU A 14 -5.83 9.55 -4.66
N GLU A 15 -6.03 10.86 -4.67
CA GLU A 15 -6.20 11.68 -5.87
C GLU A 15 -4.91 12.43 -6.28
N TYR A 16 -3.84 12.29 -5.49
CA TYR A 16 -2.58 12.99 -5.74
C TYR A 16 -1.88 12.43 -6.99
N ASP A 17 -1.50 13.32 -7.89
CA ASP A 17 -0.70 13.06 -9.07
C ASP A 17 0.19 14.28 -9.31
N ASP A 18 1.51 14.09 -9.32
CA ASP A 18 2.50 15.13 -9.60
C ASP A 18 3.01 15.12 -11.05
N GLY A 19 2.37 14.33 -11.91
CA GLY A 19 2.75 14.13 -13.31
C GLY A 19 3.97 13.23 -13.48
N THR A 20 4.39 12.51 -12.44
CA THR A 20 5.49 11.55 -12.47
C THR A 20 5.02 10.14 -12.12
N ASP A 21 5.84 9.13 -12.41
CA ASP A 21 5.60 7.74 -12.02
C ASP A 21 6.10 7.42 -10.58
N ASN A 22 6.34 8.45 -9.77
CA ASN A 22 6.80 8.27 -8.39
C ASN A 22 5.71 7.66 -7.50
N ARG A 23 6.14 6.92 -6.48
CA ARG A 23 5.26 6.38 -5.43
C ARG A 23 5.61 7.02 -4.10
N TYR A 24 4.58 7.34 -3.30
CA TYR A 24 4.75 8.09 -2.05
C TYR A 24 4.01 7.45 -0.89
N GLU A 25 4.69 7.18 0.22
CA GLU A 25 4.00 6.87 1.48
C GLU A 25 3.37 8.13 2.08
N LEU A 26 2.20 7.99 2.69
CA LEU A 26 1.56 9.08 3.44
C LEU A 26 1.92 8.96 4.92
N CYS A 27 2.67 9.94 5.45
CA CYS A 27 3.12 9.99 6.85
C CYS A 27 2.76 11.33 7.49
N ASP A 28 1.87 11.35 8.49
CA ASP A 28 1.37 12.59 9.15
C ASP A 28 0.85 13.66 8.19
N GLY A 29 0.26 13.21 7.07
CA GLY A 29 -0.21 14.05 5.97
C GLY A 29 0.87 14.47 4.98
N GLU A 30 2.13 14.07 5.18
CA GLU A 30 3.25 14.39 4.29
C GLU A 30 3.57 13.23 3.36
N LEU A 31 3.90 13.55 2.11
CA LEU A 31 4.33 12.58 1.11
C LEU A 31 5.80 12.24 1.28
N ARG A 32 6.12 10.95 1.38
CA ARG A 32 7.49 10.44 1.42
C ARG A 32 7.76 9.61 0.19
N LEU A 33 8.68 10.06 -0.65
CA LEU A 33 9.06 9.34 -1.86
C LEU A 33 9.59 7.95 -1.49
N MET A 34 9.03 6.93 -2.11
CA MET A 34 9.46 5.56 -1.93
C MET A 34 10.75 5.33 -2.74
N PRO A 35 11.82 4.81 -2.12
CA PRO A 35 13.03 4.46 -2.85
C PRO A 35 12.75 3.33 -3.85
N PRO A 36 13.62 3.16 -4.87
CA PRO A 36 13.52 2.03 -5.77
C PRO A 36 13.70 0.70 -5.01
N GLU A 37 13.02 -0.33 -5.49
CA GLU A 37 13.08 -1.68 -4.93
C GLU A 37 14.47 -2.31 -5.14
N SER A 38 14.92 -3.13 -4.20
CA SER A 38 16.17 -3.88 -4.33
C SER A 38 15.92 -5.32 -4.77
N GLU A 39 16.78 -5.87 -5.62
CA GLU A 39 16.69 -7.28 -6.08
C GLU A 39 16.62 -8.28 -4.92
N LEU A 40 17.41 -8.05 -3.85
CA LEU A 40 17.40 -8.91 -2.66
C LEU A 40 16.05 -8.87 -1.94
N ASN A 41 15.45 -7.68 -1.80
CA ASN A 41 14.13 -7.56 -1.18
C ASN A 41 13.05 -8.20 -2.05
N GLY A 42 13.10 -7.99 -3.38
CA GLY A 42 12.22 -8.69 -4.32
C GLY A 42 12.28 -10.21 -4.16
N TRP A 43 13.48 -10.79 -4.11
CA TRP A 43 13.66 -12.22 -3.85
C TRP A 43 13.05 -12.67 -2.52
N MET A 44 13.27 -11.91 -1.43
CA MET A 44 12.73 -12.27 -0.12
C MET A 44 11.19 -12.25 -0.11
N VAL A 45 10.60 -11.29 -0.80
CA VAL A 45 9.14 -11.12 -0.92
C VAL A 45 8.52 -12.28 -1.71
N GLU A 46 9.18 -12.75 -2.76
CA GLU A 46 8.76 -13.94 -3.51
C GLU A 46 8.81 -15.20 -2.64
N CYS A 47 9.89 -15.41 -1.89
CA CYS A 47 9.98 -16.54 -0.96
C CYS A 47 8.89 -16.50 0.12
N LEU A 48 8.63 -15.31 0.70
CA LEU A 48 7.54 -15.15 1.66
C LEU A 48 6.18 -15.45 1.04
N GLN A 49 5.97 -15.04 -0.22
CA GLN A 49 4.73 -15.33 -0.93
C GLN A 49 4.51 -16.82 -1.12
N ASP A 50 5.55 -17.57 -1.48
CA ASP A 50 5.49 -19.02 -1.62
C ASP A 50 5.21 -19.71 -0.27
N GLU A 51 5.82 -19.24 0.82
CA GLU A 51 5.53 -19.74 2.17
C GLU A 51 4.08 -19.47 2.59
N PHE A 52 3.59 -18.25 2.44
CA PHE A 52 2.19 -17.93 2.79
C PHE A 52 1.19 -18.70 1.92
N ALA A 53 1.49 -18.94 0.65
CA ALA A 53 0.63 -19.68 -0.27
C ALA A 53 0.43 -21.16 0.11
N GLN A 54 1.25 -21.70 1.02
CA GLN A 54 1.03 -23.04 1.59
C GLN A 54 -0.12 -23.05 2.61
N PHE A 55 -0.43 -21.91 3.23
CA PHE A 55 -1.43 -21.80 4.31
C PHE A 55 -2.72 -21.10 3.88
N VAL A 56 -2.66 -20.24 2.87
CA VAL A 56 -3.82 -19.51 2.32
C VAL A 56 -3.87 -19.61 0.80
N LYS A 57 -5.05 -19.36 0.21
CA LYS A 57 -5.20 -19.40 -1.26
C LYS A 57 -4.20 -18.44 -1.91
N ARG A 58 -3.48 -18.92 -2.92
CA ARG A 58 -2.45 -18.14 -3.66
C ARG A 58 -2.96 -16.79 -4.16
N CYS A 59 -4.23 -16.69 -4.54
CA CYS A 59 -4.86 -15.46 -5.02
C CYS A 59 -5.02 -14.37 -3.93
N LEU A 60 -4.91 -14.74 -2.65
CA LEU A 60 -4.96 -13.83 -1.50
C LEU A 60 -3.59 -13.27 -1.12
N VAL A 61 -2.49 -13.86 -1.57
CA VAL A 61 -1.13 -13.41 -1.25
C VAL A 61 -0.59 -12.55 -2.37
N ARG A 62 -0.50 -11.24 -2.15
CA ARG A 62 -0.14 -10.25 -3.17
C ARG A 62 1.18 -9.58 -2.84
N VAL A 63 2.09 -9.56 -3.82
CA VAL A 63 3.43 -8.93 -3.77
C VAL A 63 3.51 -7.70 -4.67
N ILE A 64 2.33 -7.11 -4.92
CA ILE A 64 2.19 -5.91 -5.75
C ILE A 64 1.75 -4.78 -4.84
N PRO A 65 2.03 -3.52 -5.19
CA PRO A 65 1.69 -2.39 -4.35
C PRO A 65 0.17 -2.30 -4.11
N TYR A 66 -0.18 -2.20 -2.83
CA TYR A 66 -1.50 -1.84 -2.34
C TYR A 66 -1.42 -0.50 -1.61
N GLU A 67 -2.44 0.33 -1.78
CA GLU A 67 -2.66 1.52 -0.96
C GLU A 67 -3.51 1.07 0.24
N LEU A 68 -2.92 1.08 1.44
CA LEU A 68 -3.56 0.63 2.66
C LEU A 68 -3.77 1.79 3.62
N GLN A 69 -5.02 2.11 3.97
CA GLN A 69 -5.27 3.07 5.04
C GLN A 69 -5.04 2.40 6.40
N VAL A 70 -4.10 2.93 7.17
CA VAL A 70 -3.80 2.45 8.53
C VAL A 70 -3.92 3.60 9.52
N LEU A 71 -4.39 3.30 10.73
CA LEU A 71 -4.37 4.26 11.84
C LEU A 71 -2.95 4.39 12.40
N GLY A 72 -2.45 5.62 12.47
CA GLY A 72 -1.16 5.92 13.05
C GLY A 72 -0.42 7.01 12.31
N LYS A 73 0.90 7.07 12.55
CA LYS A 73 1.79 8.06 11.94
C LYS A 73 1.89 7.87 10.43
N THR A 74 2.12 6.63 10.02
CA THR A 74 2.10 6.22 8.62
C THR A 74 0.68 5.80 8.27
N GLN A 75 0.01 6.63 7.47
CA GLN A 75 -1.40 6.46 7.10
C GLN A 75 -1.56 5.65 5.81
N ASN A 76 -0.52 5.59 4.98
CA ASN A 76 -0.41 4.66 3.86
C ASN A 76 0.97 3.99 3.86
N PRO A 77 1.19 2.89 4.62
CA PRO A 77 2.38 2.09 4.40
C PRO A 77 2.28 1.48 3.01
N PHE A 78 3.36 1.49 2.24
CA PHE A 78 3.44 0.72 0.99
C PHE A 78 4.08 -0.63 1.31
N PRO A 79 3.29 -1.68 1.63
CA PRO A 79 3.85 -2.98 2.00
C PRO A 79 4.42 -3.70 0.78
N ASP A 80 5.44 -4.51 1.03
CA ASP A 80 6.01 -5.41 0.03
C ASP A 80 5.13 -6.65 -0.21
N LEU A 81 4.39 -7.09 0.82
CA LEU A 81 3.48 -8.23 0.76
C LEU A 81 2.20 -7.96 1.56
N VAL A 82 1.05 -8.32 0.97
CA VAL A 82 -0.26 -8.27 1.62
C VAL A 82 -0.94 -9.62 1.54
N VAL A 83 -1.41 -10.12 2.68
CA VAL A 83 -2.33 -11.26 2.75
C VAL A 83 -3.75 -10.73 2.89
N LEU A 84 -4.54 -10.92 1.84
CA LEU A 84 -5.92 -10.47 1.76
C LEU A 84 -6.88 -11.47 2.38
N ARG A 85 -8.09 -10.98 2.65
CA ARG A 85 -9.27 -11.82 2.87
C ARG A 85 -10.08 -11.89 1.58
N GLU A 86 -11.00 -12.85 1.51
CA GLU A 86 -11.75 -13.12 0.28
C GLU A 86 -12.61 -11.92 -0.16
N GLU A 87 -13.17 -11.18 0.79
CA GLU A 87 -14.01 -10.00 0.50
C GLU A 87 -13.22 -8.90 -0.22
N HIS A 88 -11.92 -8.77 0.09
CA HIS A 88 -11.05 -7.78 -0.54
C HIS A 88 -10.79 -8.06 -2.03
N ILE A 89 -10.97 -9.30 -2.51
CA ILE A 89 -10.76 -9.62 -3.94
C ILE A 89 -11.68 -8.76 -4.80
N GLU A 90 -12.97 -8.71 -4.45
CA GLU A 90 -13.98 -7.95 -5.19
C GLU A 90 -13.79 -6.44 -5.01
N LEU A 91 -13.52 -6.00 -3.77
CA LEU A 91 -13.34 -4.60 -3.43
C LEU A 91 -12.13 -3.97 -4.14
N THR A 92 -11.11 -4.78 -4.43
CA THR A 92 -9.84 -4.29 -5.02
C THR A 92 -9.72 -4.54 -6.52
N LYS A 93 -10.81 -4.93 -7.20
CA LYS A 93 -10.83 -5.19 -8.65
C LYS A 93 -10.46 -4.00 -9.50
N LYS A 94 -10.97 -2.81 -9.16
CA LYS A 94 -10.74 -1.58 -9.92
C LYS A 94 -9.44 -0.88 -9.51
N ARG A 95 -9.20 -0.81 -8.20
CA ARG A 95 -8.04 -0.15 -7.59
C ARG A 95 -7.60 -0.97 -6.39
N ARG A 96 -6.28 -1.15 -6.22
CA ARG A 96 -5.70 -1.92 -5.12
C ARG A 96 -5.61 -1.09 -3.84
N THR A 97 -6.75 -0.55 -3.43
CA THR A 97 -6.87 0.28 -2.23
C THR A 97 -7.69 -0.47 -1.20
N ILE A 98 -7.22 -0.51 0.04
CA ILE A 98 -7.96 -1.02 1.19
C ILE A 98 -8.02 0.09 2.22
N THR A 99 -9.24 0.48 2.61
CA THR A 99 -9.43 1.51 3.64
C THR A 99 -9.91 0.89 4.95
N ILE A 100 -9.79 1.61 6.06
CA ILE A 100 -10.26 1.13 7.37
C ILE A 100 -11.78 0.89 7.40
N ASN A 101 -12.50 1.53 6.49
CA ASN A 101 -13.95 1.39 6.36
C ASN A 101 -14.35 0.20 5.46
N MET A 102 -13.38 -0.52 4.89
CA MET A 102 -13.67 -1.73 4.12
C MET A 102 -13.85 -2.93 5.05
N PRO A 103 -14.75 -3.88 4.70
CA PRO A 103 -14.91 -5.11 5.45
C PRO A 103 -13.76 -6.09 5.21
N PRO A 104 -13.47 -6.99 6.17
CA PRO A 104 -14.06 -7.02 7.50
C PRO A 104 -13.28 -6.09 8.44
N SER A 105 -13.96 -5.04 8.89
CA SER A 105 -13.51 -4.14 9.96
C SER A 105 -13.80 -4.76 11.33
#